data_AF-A0A949ZT99-F1
#
_entry.id   AF-A0A949ZT99-F1
#
_cell.length_a   1.000
_cell.length_b   1.000
_cell.length_c   1.000
_cell.angle_alpha   90.00
_cell.angle_beta   90.00
_cell.angle_gamma   90.00
#
_symmetry.space_group_name_H-M   'P 1'
#
loop_
_entity.id
_entity.type
_entity.pdbx_description
1 polymer ?
#
loop_
_entity_poly.entity_id
_entity_poly.type
_entity_poly.pdbx_seq_one_letter_code
_entity_poly.pdbx_strand_id
1 'polypeptide(L)' 'MIEAKRFANHFCAVCGGRLPLQPKDTDAVIIPAGSLDEEAPIRPQARIFAASRASWSCSGDAMTVYQESPPQ' A
#
# COMPACT_ATOMS: atom_id res chain seq x y z
N MET A 1 22.26 -1.46 6.56
CA MET A 1 21.22 -1.28 5.53
C MET A 1 20.37 -2.55 5.55
N ILE A 2 19.15 -2.49 6.07
CA ILE A 2 18.25 -3.65 6.13
C ILE A 2 17.63 -3.79 4.75
N GLU A 3 17.98 -4.86 4.04
CA GLU A 3 17.44 -5.16 2.72
C GLU A 3 15.96 -5.57 2.86
N ALA A 4 15.06 -4.80 2.25
CA ALA A 4 13.63 -5.09 2.29
C ALA A 4 13.32 -6.31 1.42
N LYS A 5 13.31 -7.51 2.01
CA LYS A 5 13.12 -8.78 1.28
C LYS A 5 11.75 -8.93 0.59
N ARG A 6 10.74 -8.19 1.06
CA ARG A 6 9.33 -8.33 0.63
C ARG A 6 8.71 -7.06 0.06
N PHE A 7 9.35 -5.90 0.23
CA PHE A 7 8.77 -4.62 -0.13
C PHE A 7 9.65 -3.96 -1.18
N ALA A 8 9.12 -3.85 -2.40
CA ALA A 8 9.74 -3.14 -3.50
C ALA A 8 8.79 -2.09 -4.05
N ASN A 9 9.34 -1.11 -4.75
CA ASN A 9 8.59 -0.04 -5.38
C ASN A 9 9.11 0.16 -6.80
N HIS A 10 8.23 0.12 -7.80
CA HIS A 10 8.55 0.54 -9.16
C HIS A 10 8.09 1.96 -9.43
N PHE A 11 8.91 2.68 -10.21
CA PHE A 11 8.64 4.04 -10.63
C PHE A 11 8.89 4.18 -12.13
N CYS A 12 8.10 5.02 -12.79
CA CYS A 12 8.33 5.40 -14.18
C CYS A 12 9.61 6.23 -14.28
N ALA A 13 10.54 5.84 -15.15
CA ALA A 13 11.80 6.55 -15.34
C ALA A 13 11.64 7.95 -15.96
N VAL A 14 10.48 8.23 -16.56
CA VAL A 14 10.20 9.53 -17.22
C VAL A 14 9.55 10.52 -16.25
N CYS A 15 8.51 10.10 -15.53
CA CYS A 15 7.72 11.00 -14.69
C CYS A 15 7.83 10.74 -13.18
N GLY A 16 8.49 9.66 -12.76
CA GLY A 16 8.60 9.27 -11.34
C GLY A 16 7.31 8.72 -10.72
N GLY A 17 6.24 8.53 -11.50
CA GLY A 17 4.98 7.96 -11.02
C GLY A 17 5.11 6.51 -10.57
N ARG A 18 4.28 6.09 -9.61
CA ARG A 18 4.25 4.71 -9.09
C ARG A 18 3.70 3.75 -10.14
N LEU A 19 4.39 2.65 -10.37
CA LEU A 19 3.96 1.59 -11.30
C LEU A 19 3.49 0.34 -10.55
N PRO A 20 2.63 -0.49 -11.17
CA PRO A 20 2.29 -1.81 -10.65
C PRO A 20 3.52 -2.67 -10.39
N LEU A 21 3.40 -3.55 -9.39
CA LEU A 21 4.45 -4.49 -8.98
C LEU A 21 3.84 -5.86 -8.74
N GLN A 22 4.46 -6.90 -9.29
CA GLN A 22 4.24 -8.28 -8.86
C GLN A 22 5.36 -8.68 -7.89
N PRO A 23 5.07 -8.90 -6.59
CA PRO A 23 6.05 -9.42 -5.65
C PRO A 23 6.53 -10.81 -6.09
N LYS A 24 7.82 -11.11 -5.85
CA LYS A 24 8.37 -12.45 -6.06
C LYS A 24 7.57 -13.47 -5.25
N ASP A 25 7.37 -14.64 -5.85
CA ASP A 25 6.68 -15.78 -5.24
C ASP A 25 5.19 -15.53 -4.92
N THR A 26 4.56 -14.57 -5.62
CA THR A 26 3.10 -14.33 -5.54
C THR A 26 2.46 -14.31 -6.92
N ASP A 27 1.24 -14.80 -7.01
CA ASP A 27 0.39 -14.69 -8.22
C ASP A 27 -0.49 -13.44 -8.20
N ALA A 28 -0.04 -12.40 -7.47
CA ALA A 28 -0.80 -11.18 -7.25
C ALA A 28 -0.03 -9.96 -7.75
N VAL A 29 -0.75 -9.00 -8.34
CA VAL A 29 -0.19 -7.71 -8.75
C VAL A 29 -0.72 -6.62 -7.82
N ILE A 30 0.20 -5.85 -7.25
CA ILE A 30 -0.11 -4.67 -6.45
C ILE A 30 -0.24 -3.48 -7.40
N ILE A 31 -1.43 -2.89 -7.45
CA ILE A 31 -1.74 -1.69 -8.24
C ILE A 31 -1.90 -0.51 -7.28
N PRO A 32 -1.16 0.61 -7.47
CA PRO A 32 -1.38 1.82 -6.69
C PRO A 32 -2.80 2.35 -6.90
N ALA A 33 -3.57 2.54 -5.82
CA ALA A 33 -4.95 3.03 -5.94
C ALA A 33 -5.06 4.38 -6.67
N GLY A 34 -4.05 5.25 -6.51
CA GLY A 34 -4.00 6.55 -7.17
C GLY A 34 -3.65 6.51 -8.66
N SER A 35 -3.38 5.34 -9.25
CA SER A 35 -3.15 5.18 -10.69
C SER A 35 -4.39 4.70 -11.45
N LEU A 36 -5.55 4.59 -10.80
CA LEU A 36 -6.81 4.22 -11.44
C LEU A 36 -7.50 5.49 -11.96
N ASP A 37 -7.96 5.47 -13.21
CA ASP A 37 -8.73 6.57 -13.80
C ASP A 37 -10.18 6.59 -13.31
N GLU A 38 -10.68 5.44 -12.87
CA GLU A 38 -12.04 5.22 -12.39
C GLU A 38 -12.05 4.79 -10.92
N GLU A 39 -13.22 4.81 -10.29
CA GLU A 39 -13.37 4.37 -8.91
C GLU A 39 -13.04 2.88 -8.74
N ALA A 40 -12.23 2.57 -7.73
CA ALA A 40 -11.85 1.20 -7.45
C ALA A 40 -13.10 0.35 -7.11
N PRO A 41 -13.22 -0.89 -7.62
CA PRO A 41 -14.36 -1.76 -7.32
C PRO A 41 -14.34 -2.28 -5.87
N ILE A 42 -13.33 -1.91 -5.08
CA ILE A 42 -13.16 -2.30 -3.68
C ILE A 42 -12.90 -1.06 -2.83
N ARG A 43 -13.44 -1.08 -1.60
CA ARG A 43 -13.15 -0.06 -0.58
C ARG A 43 -11.97 -0.51 0.28
N PRO A 44 -11.20 0.42 0.88
CA PRO A 44 -10.16 0.06 1.84
C PRO A 44 -10.74 -0.76 3.00
N GLN A 45 -10.12 -1.91 3.29
CA GLN A 45 -10.61 -2.87 4.30
C GLN A 45 -9.91 -2.73 5.65
N ALA A 46 -8.68 -2.21 5.66
CA ALA A 46 -7.89 -2.05 6.88
C ALA A 46 -6.84 -0.95 6.72
N ARG A 47 -6.39 -0.40 7.85
CA ARG A 47 -5.20 0.45 7.96
C ARG A 47 -4.15 -0.28 8.77
N ILE A 48 -2.98 -0.47 8.18
CA ILE A 48 -1.88 -1.23 8.77
C ILE A 48 -0.72 -0.28 9.06
N PHE A 49 0.04 -0.51 10.14
CA PHE A 49 1.10 0.38 10.65
C PHE A 49 0.61 1.76 11.09
N ALA A 50 -0.59 1.82 11.71
CA ALA A 50 -1.17 3.06 12.18
C ALA A 50 -0.34 3.78 13.27
N ALA A 51 0.51 3.06 14.00
CA ALA A 51 1.41 3.65 14.99
C ALA A 51 2.44 4.62 14.36
N SER A 52 2.81 4.37 13.10
CA SER A 52 3.76 5.19 12.34
C SER A 52 3.07 6.22 11.44
N ARG A 53 1.77 6.46 11.61
CA ARG A 53 1.04 7.41 10.77
C ARG A 53 1.48 8.85 11.01
N ALA A 54 1.45 9.65 9.95
CA ALA A 54 1.59 11.10 10.10
C ALA A 54 0.37 11.70 10.83
N SER A 55 0.57 12.78 11.59
CA SER A 55 -0.48 13.46 12.37
C SER A 55 -1.62 14.00 11.49
N TRP A 56 -1.29 14.45 10.28
CA TRP A 56 -2.25 14.94 9.29
C TRP A 56 -3.03 13.82 8.58
N SER A 57 -2.68 12.55 8.80
CA SER A 57 -3.40 11.43 8.23
C SER A 57 -4.79 11.31 8.87
N CYS A 58 -5.81 11.06 8.05
CA CYS A 58 -7.18 10.83 8.50
C CYS A 58 -7.27 9.66 9.50
N SER A 59 -8.28 9.66 10.37
CA SER A 59 -8.41 8.76 11.51
C SER A 59 -8.77 7.31 11.10
N GLY A 60 -9.50 7.15 10.00
CA GLY A 60 -9.90 5.83 9.49
C GLY A 60 -11.11 5.23 10.20
N ASP A 61 -12.05 6.08 10.63
CA ASP A 61 -13.14 5.76 11.58
C ASP A 61 -14.13 4.66 11.14
N ALA A 62 -14.01 4.15 9.91
CA ALA A 62 -14.91 3.15 9.33
C ALA A 62 -14.23 1.80 8.99
N MET A 63 -12.99 1.54 9.42
CA MET A 63 -12.27 0.30 9.08
C MET A 63 -11.35 -0.19 10.20
N THR A 64 -10.96 -1.46 10.15
CA THR A 64 -10.05 -2.05 11.13
C THR A 64 -8.68 -1.37 11.09
N VAL A 65 -8.16 -1.00 12.25
CA VAL A 65 -6.87 -0.31 12.39
C VAL A 65 -5.88 -1.20 13.14
N TYR A 66 -4.77 -1.54 12.51
CA TYR A 66 -3.64 -2.25 13.09
C TYR A 66 -2.50 -1.28 13.35
N GLN A 67 -2.01 -1.25 14.59
CA GLN A 67 -0.85 -0.43 14.98
C GLN A 67 0.44 -0.92 14.30
N GLU A 68 0.50 -2.21 14.02
CA GLU A 68 1.61 -2.93 13.38
C GLU A 68 1.07 -3.91 12.31
N SER A 69 1.81 -4.96 11.96
CA SER A 69 1.34 -5.97 10.99
C SER A 69 0.12 -6.73 11.54
N PRO A 70 -0.86 -7.11 10.70
CA PRO A 70 -1.95 -7.99 11.14
C PRO A 70 -1.41 -9.36 11.57
N PRO A 71 -2.12 -10.08 12.47
CA PRO A 71 -1.77 -11.46 12.80
C PRO A 71 -1.81 -12.34 11.54
N GLN A 72 -0.86 -13.28 11.43
CA GLN A 72 -0.77 -14.25 10.34
C GLN A 72 -1.51 -15.55 10.65
#